data_AF-A0AAD7ZSL4-F1
#
_entry.id   AF-A0AAD7ZSL4-F1
#
_cell.length_a   1.000
_cell.length_b   1.000
_cell.length_c   1.000
_cell.angle_alpha   90.00
_cell.angle_beta   90.00
_cell.angle_gamma   90.00
#
_symmetry.space_group_name_H-M   'P 1'
#
loop_
_entity.id
_entity.type
_entity.pdbx_description
1 polymer ?
#
loop_
_entity_poly.entity_id
_entity_poly.type
_entity_poly.pdbx_seq_one_letter_code
_entity_poly.pdbx_strand_id
1 'polypeptide(L)'
;MYVGTCCPWWYCQQIVDPDVQVQCILQNLPLWPGYGCQQALNTVLENHKKKLSEQIKSKLKLMLHKISIYEKILPFMNCAELKTWYDVKCTSEKNPSLVVRLLLEAREFQACLTWLELHNVSERALHLFDTKFFLLFPGI
;
A
#
# COMPACT_ATOMS: atom_id res chain seq x y z
N MET A 1 33.34 -4.63 -2.99
CA MET A 1 32.81 -5.86 -2.34
C MET A 1 32.06 -5.44 -1.09
N TYR A 2 30.74 -5.39 -1.13
CA TYR A 2 29.93 -5.17 0.07
C TYR A 2 29.45 -6.54 0.56
N VAL A 3 29.94 -6.95 1.73
CA VAL A 3 29.51 -8.18 2.42
C VAL A 3 28.06 -7.96 2.87
N GLY A 4 27.20 -8.91 2.50
CA GLY A 4 25.74 -8.78 2.56
C GLY A 4 25.19 -8.43 3.93
N THR A 5 24.76 -7.17 4.09
CA THR A 5 23.86 -6.78 5.17
C THR A 5 22.50 -7.41 4.89
N CYS A 6 22.12 -8.39 5.70
CA CYS A 6 20.75 -8.92 5.68
C CYS A 6 19.77 -7.76 5.87
N CYS A 7 18.74 -7.71 5.03
CA CYS A 7 17.75 -6.64 5.06
C CYS A 7 16.97 -6.66 6.40
N PRO A 8 16.46 -5.52 6.91
CA PRO A 8 15.78 -5.48 8.21
C PRO A 8 14.64 -6.49 8.38
N TRP A 9 13.86 -6.74 7.33
CA TRP A 9 12.79 -7.74 7.35
C TRP A 9 13.30 -9.19 7.43
N TRP A 10 14.53 -9.48 7.01
CA TRP A 10 15.15 -10.80 7.14
C TRP A 10 15.32 -11.19 8.61
N TYR A 11 15.69 -10.25 9.48
CA TYR A 11 15.80 -10.50 10.92
C TYR A 11 14.45 -10.83 11.55
N CYS A 12 13.38 -10.16 11.10
CA CYS A 12 12.02 -10.45 11.57
C CYS A 12 11.59 -11.89 11.22
N GLN A 13 12.06 -12.42 10.09
CA GLN A 13 11.78 -13.80 9.67
C GLN A 13 12.42 -14.86 10.58
N GLN A 14 13.44 -14.49 11.36
CA GLN A 14 14.12 -15.40 12.31
C GLN A 14 13.39 -15.53 13.65
N ILE A 15 12.36 -14.72 13.90
CA ILE A 15 11.56 -14.78 15.13
C ILE A 15 10.75 -16.09 15.12
N VAL A 16 10.92 -16.90 16.17
CA VAL A 16 10.30 -18.23 16.28
C VAL A 16 8.82 -18.17 16.68
N ASP A 17 8.49 -17.24 17.59
CA ASP A 17 7.13 -17.06 18.07
C ASP A 17 6.28 -16.34 17.00
N PRO A 18 5.19 -16.95 16.50
CA PRO A 18 4.38 -16.37 15.42
C PRO A 18 3.76 -15.02 15.78
N ASP A 19 3.32 -14.84 17.02
CA ASP A 19 2.64 -13.62 17.44
C ASP A 19 3.64 -12.47 17.58
N VAL A 20 4.81 -12.74 18.17
CA VAL A 20 5.92 -11.77 18.23
C VAL A 20 6.41 -11.44 16.82
N GLN A 21 6.53 -12.43 15.92
CA GLN A 21 6.93 -12.20 14.54
C GLN A 21 5.94 -11.28 13.81
N VAL A 22 4.63 -11.56 13.92
CA VAL A 22 3.57 -10.74 13.32
C VAL A 22 3.60 -9.32 13.86
N GLN A 23 3.71 -9.14 15.17
CA GLN A 23 3.77 -7.82 15.79
C GLN A 23 4.99 -7.03 15.31
N CYS A 24 6.16 -7.67 15.30
CA CYS A 24 7.40 -7.06 14.85
C CYS A 24 7.31 -6.61 13.39
N ILE A 25 6.79 -7.48 12.51
CA ILE A 25 6.56 -7.13 11.10
C ILE A 25 5.63 -5.92 11.00
N LEU A 26 4.43 -5.98 11.60
CA LEU A 26 3.41 -4.94 11.48
C LEU A 26 3.89 -3.57 11.98
N GLN A 27 4.68 -3.53 13.05
CA GLN A 27 5.23 -2.29 13.61
C GLN A 27 6.29 -1.64 12.70
N ASN A 28 7.03 -2.46 11.96
CA ASN A 28 8.15 -1.99 11.15
C ASN A 28 7.80 -1.79 9.66
N LEU A 29 6.63 -2.24 9.19
CA LEU A 29 6.18 -2.02 7.81
C LEU A 29 6.45 -0.57 7.33
N PRO A 30 6.05 0.49 8.06
CA PRO A 30 6.24 1.88 7.59
C PRO A 30 7.69 2.27 7.28
N LEU A 31 8.65 1.56 7.84
CA LEU A 31 10.09 1.85 7.72
C LEU A 31 10.74 1.09 6.56
N TRP A 32 10.04 0.16 5.94
CA TRP A 32 10.58 -0.73 4.92
C TRP A 32 10.07 -0.37 3.52
N PRO A 33 10.88 -0.62 2.47
CA PRO A 33 10.39 -0.54 1.10
C PRO A 33 9.26 -1.55 0.88
N GLY A 34 8.36 -1.28 -0.08
CA GLY A 34 7.16 -2.10 -0.24
C GLY A 34 7.45 -3.55 -0.61
N TYR A 35 8.49 -3.81 -1.41
CA TYR A 35 8.91 -5.20 -1.69
C TYR A 35 9.34 -5.96 -0.42
N GLY A 36 10.04 -5.29 0.51
CA GLY A 36 10.46 -5.88 1.78
C GLY A 36 9.26 -6.18 2.68
N CYS A 37 8.28 -5.27 2.70
CA CYS A 37 7.00 -5.49 3.36
C CYS A 37 6.26 -6.69 2.80
N GLN A 38 6.13 -6.78 1.47
CA GLN A 38 5.44 -7.88 0.79
C GLN A 38 6.13 -9.22 1.07
N GLN A 39 7.46 -9.25 1.01
CA GLN A 39 8.23 -10.45 1.34
C GLN A 39 7.99 -10.89 2.78
N ALA A 40 8.08 -9.98 3.76
CA ALA A 40 7.84 -10.29 5.17
C ALA A 40 6.42 -10.84 5.42
N LEU A 41 5.41 -10.17 4.86
CA LEU A 41 4.01 -10.55 5.00
C LEU A 41 3.70 -11.90 4.36
N ASN A 42 4.23 -12.18 3.17
CA ASN A 42 4.07 -13.47 2.50
C ASN A 42 4.76 -14.60 3.28
N THR A 43 5.99 -14.37 3.77
CA THR A 43 6.73 -15.38 4.53
C THR A 43 6.01 -15.76 5.82
N VAL A 44 5.53 -14.79 6.61
CA VAL A 44 4.82 -15.09 7.87
C VAL A 44 3.48 -15.79 7.62
N LEU A 45 2.77 -15.42 6.54
CA LEU A 45 1.51 -16.07 6.13
C LEU A 45 1.71 -17.55 5.75
N GLU A 46 2.80 -17.88 5.05
CA GLU A 46 3.11 -19.25 4.65
C GLU A 46 3.69 -20.07 5.81
N ASN A 47 4.70 -19.55 6.52
CA ASN A 47 5.38 -20.26 7.60
C ASN A 47 4.47 -20.60 8.78
N HIS A 48 3.47 -19.74 9.05
CA HIS A 48 2.56 -19.89 10.18
C HIS A 48 1.10 -20.10 9.74
N LYS A 49 0.87 -20.57 8.50
CA LYS A 49 -0.47 -20.82 7.93
C LYS A 49 -1.42 -21.63 8.83
N LYS A 50 -0.89 -22.58 9.61
CA LYS A 50 -1.68 -23.41 10.55
C LYS A 50 -1.76 -22.84 11.97
N LYS A 51 -0.84 -21.94 12.35
CA LYS A 51 -0.70 -21.40 13.72
C LYS A 51 -1.42 -20.07 13.90
N LEU A 52 -1.47 -19.24 12.87
CA LEU A 52 -2.16 -17.95 12.92
C LEU A 52 -3.67 -18.14 12.94
N SER A 53 -4.37 -17.29 13.70
CA SER A 53 -5.83 -17.18 13.64
C SER A 53 -6.29 -16.59 12.30
N GLU A 54 -7.53 -16.89 11.89
CA GLU A 54 -8.10 -16.32 10.65
C GLU A 54 -8.21 -14.79 10.70
N GLN A 55 -8.44 -14.22 11.89
CA GLN A 55 -8.44 -12.77 12.07
C GLN A 55 -7.06 -12.16 11.76
N ILE A 56 -5.98 -12.77 12.26
CA ILE A 56 -4.61 -12.29 11.99
C ILE A 56 -4.27 -12.47 10.52
N LYS A 57 -4.57 -13.62 9.91
CA LYS A 57 -4.36 -13.85 8.47
C LYS A 57 -5.08 -12.82 7.62
N SER A 58 -6.34 -12.52 7.94
CA SER A 58 -7.13 -11.52 7.22
C SER A 58 -6.51 -10.13 7.32
N LYS A 59 -6.04 -9.74 8.52
CA LYS A 59 -5.31 -8.48 8.73
C LYS A 59 -4.03 -8.40 7.90
N LEU A 60 -3.22 -9.46 7.90
CA LEU A 60 -1.97 -9.52 7.13
C LEU A 60 -2.22 -9.46 5.62
N LYS A 61 -3.20 -10.21 5.12
CA LYS A 61 -3.62 -10.18 3.70
C LYS A 61 -4.13 -8.80 3.28
N LEU A 62 -4.92 -8.14 4.13
CA LEU A 62 -5.39 -6.78 3.88
C LEU A 62 -4.21 -5.80 3.80
N MET A 63 -3.24 -5.90 4.72
CA MET A 63 -2.04 -5.06 4.67
C MET A 63 -1.21 -5.33 3.43
N LEU A 64 -1.02 -6.59 3.06
CA LEU A 64 -0.32 -6.96 1.84
C LEU A 64 -0.99 -6.35 0.61
N HIS A 65 -2.32 -6.49 0.51
CA HIS A 65 -3.09 -5.92 -0.59
C HIS A 65 -2.96 -4.39 -0.67
N LYS A 66 -3.09 -3.69 0.46
CA LYS A 66 -2.88 -2.23 0.55
C LYS A 66 -1.51 -1.82 0.05
N ILE A 67 -0.45 -2.46 0.54
CA ILE A 67 0.93 -2.16 0.15
C ILE A 67 1.13 -2.39 -1.34
N SER A 68 0.61 -3.49 -1.89
CA SER A 68 0.68 -3.76 -3.33
C SER A 68 0.01 -2.69 -4.18
N ILE A 69 -1.14 -2.15 -3.75
CA ILE A 69 -1.80 -1.05 -4.46
C ILE A 69 -0.97 0.23 -4.35
N TYR A 70 -0.50 0.59 -3.15
CA TYR A 70 0.29 1.80 -2.97
C TYR A 70 1.62 1.78 -3.73
N GLU A 71 2.32 0.64 -3.77
CA GLU A 71 3.50 0.45 -4.61
C GLU A 71 3.17 0.53 -6.11
N LYS A 72 2.02 -0.02 -6.53
CA LYS A 72 1.58 0.03 -7.93
C LYS A 72 1.32 1.47 -8.41
N ILE A 73 0.79 2.33 -7.53
CA ILE A 73 0.45 3.70 -7.89
C ILE A 73 1.57 4.72 -7.62
N LEU A 74 2.55 4.36 -6.79
CA LEU A 74 3.69 5.20 -6.43
C LEU A 74 4.41 5.82 -7.64
N PRO A 75 4.65 5.11 -8.77
CA PRO A 75 5.30 5.70 -9.95
C PRO A 75 4.57 6.90 -10.55
N PHE A 76 3.27 7.03 -10.31
CA PHE A 76 2.43 8.13 -10.83
C PHE A 76 2.36 9.32 -9.87
N MET A 77 2.93 9.19 -8.67
CA MET A 77 2.98 10.24 -7.67
C MET A 77 4.10 11.22 -8.04
N ASN A 78 3.81 12.13 -8.97
CA ASN A 78 4.74 13.19 -9.37
C ASN A 78 4.82 14.32 -8.31
N CYS A 79 5.09 13.93 -7.06
CA CYS A 79 5.18 14.82 -5.91
C CYS A 79 6.43 14.45 -5.11
N ALA A 80 7.30 15.44 -4.85
CA ALA A 80 8.59 15.21 -4.18
C ALA A 80 8.47 14.62 -2.77
N GLU A 81 7.31 14.74 -2.13
CA GLU A 81 7.01 14.22 -0.79
C GLU A 81 6.57 12.76 -0.80
N LEU A 82 6.19 12.20 -1.95
CA LEU A 82 5.64 10.85 -2.09
C LEU A 82 6.69 9.90 -2.64
N LYS A 83 7.58 9.41 -1.77
CA LYS A 83 8.72 8.57 -2.19
C LYS A 83 8.55 7.10 -1.88
N THR A 84 7.66 6.77 -0.96
CA THR A 84 7.43 5.40 -0.48
C THR A 84 5.95 5.06 -0.54
N TRP A 85 5.61 3.77 -0.57
CA TRP A 85 4.23 3.33 -0.40
C TRP A 85 3.57 3.90 0.86
N TYR A 86 4.34 4.12 1.92
CA TYR A 86 3.83 4.64 3.18
C TYR A 86 3.45 6.12 3.08
N ASP A 87 4.22 6.92 2.34
CA ASP A 87 3.87 8.32 2.05
C ASP A 87 2.56 8.40 1.27
N VAL A 88 2.40 7.52 0.27
CA VAL A 88 1.16 7.40 -0.51
C VAL A 88 0.00 6.97 0.37
N LYS A 89 0.20 5.99 1.25
CA LYS A 89 -0.80 5.55 2.24
C LYS A 89 -1.24 6.69 3.15
N CYS A 90 -0.29 7.43 3.74
CA CYS A 90 -0.58 8.58 4.60
C CYS A 90 -1.29 9.70 3.86
N THR A 91 -0.90 9.97 2.62
CA THR A 91 -1.53 11.00 1.78
C THR A 91 -2.92 10.57 1.34
N SER A 92 -3.13 9.29 1.07
CA SER A 92 -4.45 8.73 0.77
C SER A 92 -5.43 8.91 1.94
N GLU A 93 -4.95 8.84 3.18
CA GLU A 93 -5.76 9.06 4.39
C GLU A 93 -5.98 10.55 4.69
N LYS A 94 -4.98 11.40 4.47
CA LYS A 94 -5.04 12.83 4.82
C LYS A 94 -5.60 13.74 3.72
N ASN A 95 -5.28 13.44 2.47
CA ASN A 95 -5.63 14.21 1.29
C ASN A 95 -5.89 13.30 0.07
N PRO A 96 -6.99 12.52 0.09
CA PRO A 96 -7.34 11.62 -1.01
C PRO A 96 -7.51 12.34 -2.36
N SER A 97 -7.96 13.60 -2.36
CA SER A 97 -8.14 14.39 -3.57
C SER A 97 -6.83 14.65 -4.33
N LEU A 98 -5.71 14.78 -3.61
CA LEU A 98 -4.39 14.90 -4.24
C LEU A 98 -4.00 13.62 -4.97
N VAL A 99 -4.21 12.46 -4.34
CA VAL A 99 -3.89 11.15 -4.93
C VAL A 99 -4.70 10.92 -6.20
N VAL A 100 -6.02 11.17 -6.15
CA VAL A 100 -6.89 11.07 -7.33
C VAL A 100 -6.41 12.02 -8.42
N ARG A 101 -6.14 13.30 -8.10
CA ARG A 101 -5.67 14.28 -9.08
C ARG A 101 -4.40 13.82 -9.79
N LEU A 102 -3.39 13.36 -9.04
CA LEU A 102 -2.12 12.88 -9.60
C LEU A 102 -2.32 11.67 -10.54
N LEU A 103 -3.20 10.73 -10.17
CA LEU A 103 -3.50 9.57 -11.03
C LEU A 103 -4.22 9.97 -12.32
N LEU A 104 -5.09 10.98 -12.27
CA LEU A 104 -5.77 11.51 -13.44
C LEU A 104 -4.83 12.31 -14.35
N GLU A 105 -3.96 13.14 -13.78
CA GLU A 105 -2.92 13.87 -14.50
C GLU A 105 -1.97 12.90 -15.23
N ALA A 106 -1.64 11.76 -14.59
CA ALA A 106 -0.87 10.68 -15.21
C ALA A 106 -1.65 9.85 -16.25
N ARG A 107 -2.96 10.07 -16.40
CA ARG A 107 -3.87 9.29 -17.27
C ARG A 107 -3.96 7.80 -16.92
N GLU A 108 -3.73 7.47 -15.66
CA GLU A 108 -3.68 6.09 -15.16
C GLU A 108 -5.02 5.68 -14.52
N PHE A 109 -6.05 5.56 -15.37
CA PHE A 109 -7.42 5.30 -14.94
C PHE A 109 -7.57 3.97 -14.20
N GLN A 110 -6.87 2.92 -14.64
CA GLN A 110 -6.91 1.62 -13.96
C GLN A 110 -6.30 1.66 -12.56
N ALA A 111 -5.22 2.43 -12.39
CA ALA A 111 -4.59 2.64 -11.08
C ALA A 111 -5.52 3.46 -10.15
N CYS A 112 -6.20 4.47 -10.70
CA CYS A 112 -7.21 5.27 -10.01
C CYS A 112 -8.38 4.40 -9.51
N LEU A 113 -8.95 3.56 -10.38
CA LEU A 113 -10.04 2.64 -10.01
C LEU A 113 -9.61 1.66 -8.92
N THR A 114 -8.44 1.03 -9.09
CA THR A 114 -7.88 0.09 -8.09
C THR A 114 -7.71 0.77 -6.72
N TRP A 115 -7.26 2.03 -6.69
CA TRP A 115 -7.11 2.80 -5.46
C TRP A 115 -8.47 3.19 -4.84
N LEU A 116 -9.46 3.57 -5.65
CA LEU A 116 -10.80 3.91 -5.17
C LEU A 116 -11.50 2.72 -4.51
N GLU A 117 -11.38 1.53 -5.12
CA GLU A 117 -11.87 0.26 -4.55
C GLU A 117 -11.24 -0.02 -3.19
N LEU A 118 -9.93 0.18 -3.04
CA LEU A 118 -9.23 -0.02 -1.77
C LEU A 118 -9.77 0.86 -0.63
N HIS A 119 -10.20 2.08 -0.96
CA HIS A 119 -10.67 3.06 0.01
C HIS A 119 -12.19 3.03 0.23
N ASN A 120 -12.91 2.07 -0.38
CA ASN A 120 -14.38 2.00 -0.36
C ASN A 120 -15.04 3.36 -0.65
N VAL A 121 -14.41 4.17 -1.51
CA VAL A 121 -14.96 5.47 -1.89
C VAL A 121 -16.22 5.19 -2.72
N SER A 122 -17.39 5.38 -2.11
CA SER A 122 -18.67 5.10 -2.76
C SER A 122 -18.78 5.81 -4.12
N GLU A 123 -19.52 5.22 -5.06
CA GLU A 123 -19.83 5.83 -6.37
C GLU A 123 -20.38 7.27 -6.26
N ARG A 124 -21.06 7.61 -5.14
CA ARG A 124 -21.55 8.98 -4.89
C ARG A 124 -20.42 9.99 -4.66
N ALA A 125 -19.33 9.58 -4.03
CA ALA A 125 -18.15 10.44 -3.84
C ALA A 125 -17.39 10.62 -5.16
N LEU A 126 -17.32 9.57 -5.98
CA LEU A 126 -16.88 9.59 -7.38
C LEU A 126 -17.63 10.65 -8.21
N HIS A 127 -18.94 10.77 -8.03
CA HIS A 127 -19.77 11.77 -8.74
C HIS A 127 -19.39 13.24 -8.41
N LEU A 128 -18.84 13.51 -7.22
CA LEU A 128 -18.32 14.83 -6.85
C LEU A 128 -16.95 15.11 -7.50
N PHE A 129 -16.15 14.07 -7.71
CA PHE A 129 -14.93 14.18 -8.53
C PHE A 129 -15.28 14.43 -9.99
N ASP A 130 -16.35 13.80 -10.51
CA ASP A 130 -16.84 13.92 -11.89
C ASP A 130 -17.20 15.36 -12.27
N THR A 131 -17.86 16.12 -11.38
CA THR A 131 -18.14 17.55 -11.62
C THR A 131 -16.89 18.42 -11.78
N LYS A 132 -15.75 18.06 -11.19
CA LYS A 132 -14.46 18.72 -11.44
C LYS A 132 -13.71 18.10 -12.62
N PHE A 133 -13.95 16.81 -12.89
CA PHE A 133 -13.40 16.04 -14.01
C PHE A 133 -13.78 16.64 -15.37
N PHE A 134 -15.06 16.97 -15.56
CA PHE A 134 -15.55 17.66 -16.76
C PHE A 134 -15.05 19.10 -16.91
N LEU A 135 -14.69 19.77 -15.81
CA LEU A 135 -14.18 21.15 -15.85
C LEU A 135 -12.67 21.22 -16.12
N LEU A 136 -11.92 20.16 -15.84
CA LEU A 136 -10.46 20.09 -16.10
C LEU A 136 -10.13 19.62 -17.52
N PHE A 137 -11.07 18.99 -18.22
CA PHE A 137 -10.95 18.60 -19.63
C PHE A 137 -12.18 19.02 -20.44
N PRO A 138 -12.35 20.32 -20.74
CA PRO A 138 -13.39 20.76 -21.66
C PRO A 138 -12.92 20.45 -23.09
N GLY A 139 -13.19 19.24 -23.60
CA GLY A 139 -12.92 18.91 -25.00
C GLY A 139 -12.46 17.48 -25.28
N ILE A 140 -13.27 16.49 -24.87
CA ILE A 140 -13.46 15.29 -25.69
C ILE A 140 -14.81 15.44 -26.38
#